data_AF-A0A173TZT1-F1
#
_entry.id   AF-A0A173TZT1-F1
#
_cell.length_a   1.000
_cell.length_b   1.000
_cell.length_c   1.000
_cell.angle_alpha   90.00
_cell.angle_beta   90.00
_cell.angle_gamma   90.00
#
_symmetry.space_group_name_H-M   'P 1'
#
loop_
_entity.id
_entity.type
_entity.pdbx_description
1 polymer ?
#
loop_
_entity_poly.entity_id
_entity_poly.type
_entity_poly.pdbx_seq_one_letter_code
_entity_poly.pdbx_strand_id
1 'polypeptide(L)'
;MGLFGLTRKEKETWTSIVIQGLKPGMQIDDVLLKNATDTYITQHIRILEDSVRIVMESKNQKTREERYDLSLQHFDALLKVQKYADKTQKKRIADAQDHFMIMNEYYKHRKQEKQERKKQK
;
A
#
# COMPACT_ATOMS: atom_id res chain seq x y z
N MET A 1 -0.01 8.53 23.17
CA MET A 1 0.90 9.21 22.22
C MET A 1 0.04 10.13 21.36
N GLY A 2 -0.20 11.34 21.88
CA GLY A 2 -1.20 12.26 21.32
C GLY A 2 -0.72 12.95 20.04
N LEU A 3 -1.69 13.50 19.30
CA LEU A 3 -1.56 14.24 18.04
C LEU A 3 -0.81 15.58 18.16
N PHE A 4 -0.08 15.77 19.26
CA PHE A 4 0.67 16.97 19.61
C PHE A 4 1.97 17.00 18.80
N GLY A 5 1.87 17.46 17.55
CA GLY A 5 3.05 17.63 16.69
C GLY A 5 2.75 17.83 15.21
N LEU A 6 1.54 17.50 14.74
CA LEU A 6 1.16 17.72 13.34
C LEU A 6 0.65 19.15 13.14
N THR A 7 1.20 19.82 12.12
CA THR A 7 0.68 21.10 11.64
C THR A 7 -0.74 20.93 11.07
N ARG A 8 -1.49 22.03 11.00
CA ARG A 8 -2.83 22.04 10.36
C ARG A 8 -2.78 21.45 8.94
N LYS A 9 -1.79 21.84 8.14
CA LYS A 9 -1.59 21.35 6.78
C LYS A 9 -1.32 19.84 6.73
N GLU A 10 -0.57 19.31 7.70
CA GLU A 10 -0.31 17.87 7.79
C GLU A 10 -1.55 17.08 8.17
N LYS A 11 -2.39 17.62 9.07
CA LYS A 11 -3.70 17.04 9.38
C LYS A 11 -4.60 17.05 8.15
N GLU A 12 -4.73 18.18 7.46
CA GLU A 12 -5.52 18.27 6.22
C GLU A 12 -5.03 17.28 5.15
N THR A 13 -3.71 17.15 4.98
CA THR A 13 -3.11 16.17 4.07
C THR A 13 -3.45 14.74 4.49
N TRP A 14 -3.25 14.41 5.77
CA TRP A 14 -3.58 13.08 6.31
C TRP A 14 -5.04 12.74 6.06
N THR A 15 -5.94 13.65 6.42
CA THR A 15 -7.37 13.47 6.24
C THR A 15 -7.73 13.24 4.77
N SER A 16 -7.13 13.99 3.84
CA SER A 16 -7.36 13.81 2.39
C SER A 16 -6.88 12.47 1.84
N ILE A 17 -5.92 11.82 2.51
CA ILE A 17 -5.43 10.48 2.14
C ILE A 17 -6.43 9.40 2.56
N VAL A 18 -6.90 9.46 3.82
CA VAL A 18 -7.64 8.36 4.43
C VAL A 18 -9.17 8.49 4.35
N ILE A 19 -9.69 9.69 4.05
CA ILE A 19 -11.13 9.93 3.92
C ILE A 19 -11.42 10.58 2.56
N GLN A 20 -12.21 9.91 1.73
CA GLN A 20 -12.65 10.42 0.43
C GLN A 20 -13.90 11.30 0.56
N GLY A 21 -14.06 12.27 -0.36
CA GLY A 21 -15.28 13.07 -0.47
C GLY A 21 -15.44 14.18 0.58
N LEU A 22 -14.36 14.56 1.27
CA LEU A 22 -14.41 15.63 2.26
C LEU A 22 -14.59 17.00 1.63
N LYS A 23 -15.51 17.77 2.22
CA LYS A 23 -15.71 19.18 1.87
C LYS A 23 -14.68 20.05 2.59
N PRO A 24 -14.13 21.09 1.93
CA PRO A 24 -13.28 22.08 2.59
C PRO A 24 -13.97 22.67 3.83
N GLY A 25 -13.24 22.76 4.94
CA GLY A 25 -13.74 23.35 6.19
C GLY A 25 -14.53 22.41 7.12
N MET A 26 -14.73 21.14 6.75
CA MET A 26 -15.32 20.15 7.66
C MET A 26 -14.36 19.89 8.84
N GLN A 27 -14.86 20.05 10.07
CA GLN A 27 -14.13 19.62 11.26
C GLN A 27 -14.16 18.09 11.32
N ILE A 28 -12.98 17.49 11.43
CA ILE A 28 -12.81 16.05 11.56
C ILE A 28 -12.38 15.77 12.98
N ASP A 29 -13.17 14.97 13.68
CA ASP A 29 -12.79 14.47 15.00
C ASP A 29 -11.58 13.51 14.89
N ASP A 30 -10.69 13.58 15.86
CA ASP A 30 -9.47 12.78 15.93
C ASP A 30 -9.79 11.27 16.04
N VAL A 31 -10.93 10.90 16.64
CA VAL A 31 -11.39 9.49 16.68
C VAL A 31 -11.79 9.02 15.28
N LEU A 32 -12.54 9.82 14.54
CA LEU A 32 -12.91 9.52 13.16
C LEU A 32 -11.66 9.35 12.28
N LEU A 33 -10.70 10.24 12.41
CA LEU A 33 -9.45 10.19 11.64
C LEU A 33 -8.64 8.92 11.93
N LYS A 34 -8.56 8.50 13.20
CA LYS A 34 -7.91 7.24 13.58
C LYS A 34 -8.61 6.01 13.01
N ASN A 35 -9.94 5.95 13.10
CA ASN A 35 -10.72 4.84 12.59
C ASN A 35 -10.63 4.75 11.05
N ALA A 36 -10.67 5.89 10.37
CA ALA A 36 -10.45 5.96 8.93
C ALA A 36 -9.04 5.49 8.55
N THR A 37 -8.02 5.87 9.33
CA THR A 37 -6.64 5.44 9.11
C THR A 37 -6.47 3.94 9.29
N ASP A 38 -7.06 3.35 10.33
CA ASP A 38 -7.00 1.90 10.55
C ASP A 38 -7.72 1.12 9.45
N THR A 39 -8.89 1.61 9.02
CA THR A 39 -9.66 1.04 7.92
C THR A 39 -8.86 1.10 6.62
N TYR A 40 -8.29 2.26 6.31
CA TYR A 40 -7.44 2.48 5.13
C TYR A 40 -6.26 1.51 5.12
N ILE A 41 -5.50 1.44 6.20
CA ILE A 41 -4.32 0.56 6.30
C ILE A 41 -4.74 -0.90 6.14
N THR A 42 -5.79 -1.33 6.85
CA THR A 42 -6.26 -2.73 6.81
C THR A 42 -6.70 -3.13 5.40
N GLN A 43 -7.45 -2.27 4.71
CA GLN A 43 -7.90 -2.54 3.34
C GLN A 43 -6.73 -2.60 2.36
N HIS A 44 -5.81 -1.64 2.44
CA HIS A 44 -4.64 -1.59 1.55
C HIS A 44 -3.69 -2.76 1.78
N ILE A 45 -3.45 -3.18 3.02
CA ILE A 45 -2.66 -4.40 3.35
C ILE A 45 -3.33 -5.63 2.76
N ARG A 46 -4.64 -5.82 2.97
CA ARG A 46 -5.35 -6.99 2.45
C ARG A 46 -5.22 -7.10 0.93
N ILE A 47 -5.43 -6.00 0.21
CA ILE A 47 -5.33 -6.00 -1.25
C ILE A 47 -3.89 -6.23 -1.71
N LEU A 48 -2.91 -5.65 -1.00
CA LEU A 48 -1.49 -5.86 -1.29
C LEU A 48 -1.11 -7.33 -1.15
N GLU A 49 -1.44 -7.97 -0.02
CA GLU A 49 -1.12 -9.37 0.25
C GLU A 49 -1.83 -10.33 -0.71
N ASP A 50 -3.12 -10.10 -0.99
CA ASP A 50 -3.86 -10.88 -1.99
C ASP A 50 -3.23 -10.75 -3.38
N SER A 51 -2.79 -9.54 -3.76
CA SER A 51 -2.14 -9.30 -5.04
C SER A 51 -0.77 -9.98 -5.11
N VAL A 52 0.03 -9.89 -4.04
CA VAL A 52 1.32 -10.60 -3.89
C VAL A 52 1.12 -12.10 -4.12
N ARG A 53 0.18 -12.72 -3.42
CA ARG A 53 -0.14 -14.14 -3.58
C ARG A 53 -0.45 -14.49 -5.03
N ILE A 54 -1.33 -13.72 -5.68
CA ILE A 54 -1.73 -13.98 -7.07
C ILE A 54 -0.57 -13.81 -8.05
N VAL A 55 0.32 -12.84 -7.85
CA VAL A 55 1.50 -12.65 -8.72
C VAL A 55 2.43 -13.87 -8.65
N MET A 56 2.63 -14.41 -7.45
CA MET A 56 3.50 -15.56 -7.21
C MET A 56 2.90 -16.85 -7.80
N GLU A 57 1.62 -17.10 -7.59
CA GLU A 57 0.97 -18.38 -7.87
C GLU A 57 0.34 -18.50 -9.26
N SER A 58 -0.19 -17.40 -9.81
CA SER A 58 -0.95 -17.47 -11.06
C SER A 58 -0.09 -17.91 -12.23
N LYS A 59 -0.62 -18.78 -13.10
CA LYS A 59 0.03 -19.18 -14.36
C LYS A 59 -0.24 -18.19 -15.50
N ASN A 60 -1.35 -17.43 -15.43
CA ASN A 60 -1.75 -16.47 -16.45
C ASN A 60 -0.87 -15.21 -16.39
N GLN A 61 -0.22 -14.86 -17.51
CA GLN A 61 0.68 -13.71 -17.57
C GLN A 61 -0.04 -12.38 -17.37
N LYS A 62 -1.19 -12.18 -18.04
CA LYS A 62 -1.96 -10.94 -17.94
C LYS A 62 -2.44 -10.70 -16.51
N THR A 63 -2.98 -11.73 -15.86
CA THR A 63 -3.41 -11.64 -14.46
C THR A 63 -2.26 -11.26 -13.53
N ARG A 64 -1.05 -11.79 -13.76
CA ARG A 64 0.11 -11.42 -12.94
C ARG A 64 0.54 -9.97 -13.15
N GLU A 65 0.55 -9.49 -14.38
CA GLU A 65 0.89 -8.09 -14.69
C GLU A 65 -0.09 -7.14 -14.03
N GLU A 66 -1.39 -7.36 -14.22
CA GLU A 66 -2.45 -6.54 -13.60
C GLU A 66 -2.37 -6.55 -12.06
N ARG A 67 -2.07 -7.71 -11.46
CA ARG A 67 -1.92 -7.83 -10.00
C ARG A 67 -0.63 -7.23 -9.48
N TYR A 68 0.45 -7.28 -10.25
CA TYR A 68 1.69 -6.60 -9.92
C TYR A 68 1.49 -5.08 -9.91
N ASP A 69 0.84 -4.52 -10.94
CA ASP A 69 0.53 -3.09 -11.00
C ASP A 69 -0.41 -2.66 -9.86
N LEU A 70 -1.40 -3.50 -9.52
CA LEU A 70 -2.25 -3.26 -8.37
C LEU A 70 -1.44 -3.28 -7.06
N SER A 71 -0.54 -4.24 -6.88
CA SER A 71 0.31 -4.32 -5.68
C SER A 71 1.22 -3.10 -5.51
N LEU A 72 1.77 -2.55 -6.61
CA LEU A 72 2.53 -1.29 -6.58
C LEU A 72 1.68 -0.12 -6.08
N GLN A 73 0.45 0.02 -6.59
CA GLN A 73 -0.45 1.09 -6.17
C GLN A 73 -0.77 1.02 -4.67
N HIS A 74 -1.01 -0.18 -4.14
CA HIS A 74 -1.31 -0.36 -2.73
C HIS A 74 -0.07 -0.21 -1.83
N PHE A 75 1.13 -0.58 -2.31
CA PHE A 75 2.39 -0.31 -1.62
C PHE A 75 2.63 1.21 -1.47
N ASP A 76 2.46 1.97 -2.54
CA ASP A 76 2.63 3.44 -2.53
C ASP A 76 1.60 4.14 -1.64
N ALA A 77 0.37 3.64 -1.63
CA ALA A 77 -0.68 4.13 -0.73
C ALA A 77 -0.31 3.93 0.75
N LEU A 78 0.24 2.77 1.11
CA LEU A 78 0.71 2.49 2.46
C LEU A 78 1.89 3.39 2.86
N LEU A 79 2.84 3.65 1.95
CA LEU A 79 3.94 4.60 2.19
C LEU A 79 3.43 6.00 2.53
N LYS A 80 2.42 6.49 1.82
CA LYS A 80 1.86 7.84 2.03
C LYS A 80 1.24 8.02 3.43
N VAL A 81 0.61 6.97 3.97
CA VAL A 81 -0.05 7.03 5.29
C VAL A 81 0.88 6.64 6.45
N GLN A 82 2.01 5.96 6.18
CA GLN A 82 2.90 5.39 7.20
C GLN A 82 3.39 6.41 8.24
N LYS A 83 3.63 7.67 7.84
CA LYS A 83 4.09 8.72 8.78
C LYS A 83 3.04 9.09 9.84
N TYR A 84 1.76 8.88 9.55
CA TYR A 84 0.63 9.16 10.44
C TYR A 84 0.20 7.94 11.26
N ALA A 85 0.71 6.76 10.93
CA ALA A 85 0.37 5.51 11.58
C ALA A 85 0.98 5.39 12.98
N ASP A 86 0.25 4.72 13.88
CA ASP A 86 0.78 4.34 15.19
C ASP A 86 1.81 3.19 15.08
N LYS A 87 2.43 2.83 16.21
CA LYS A 87 3.48 1.79 16.24
C LYS A 87 2.99 0.43 15.74
N THR A 88 1.76 0.04 16.08
CA THR A 88 1.17 -1.25 15.70
C THR A 88 0.81 -1.26 14.22
N GLN A 89 0.23 -0.16 13.74
CA GLN A 89 -0.05 0.06 12.32
C GLN A 89 1.23 0.06 11.48
N LYS A 90 2.29 0.76 11.92
CA LYS A 90 3.60 0.77 11.24
C LYS A 90 4.20 -0.63 11.11
N LYS A 91 4.07 -1.47 12.14
CA LYS A 91 4.53 -2.85 12.07
C LYS A 91 3.77 -3.64 11.00
N ARG A 92 2.43 -3.59 11.01
CA ARG A 92 1.60 -4.24 9.99
C ARG A 92 1.92 -3.77 8.56
N ILE A 93 2.17 -2.46 8.39
CA ILE A 93 2.60 -1.90 7.11
C ILE A 93 3.94 -2.49 6.69
N ALA A 94 4.94 -2.49 7.58
CA ALA A 94 6.28 -3.01 7.27
C ALA A 94 6.23 -4.50 6.88
N ASP A 95 5.50 -5.32 7.65
CA ASP A 95 5.35 -6.76 7.36
C ASP A 95 4.75 -6.98 5.94
N ALA A 96 3.71 -6.23 5.57
CA ALA A 96 3.10 -6.31 4.24
C ALA A 96 4.02 -5.77 3.12
N GLN A 97 4.81 -4.74 3.41
CA GLN A 97 5.80 -4.19 2.49
C GLN A 97 6.94 -5.18 2.23
N ASP A 98 7.38 -5.92 3.25
CA ASP A 98 8.40 -6.96 3.11
C ASP A 98 7.92 -8.10 2.20
N HIS A 99 6.66 -8.54 2.36
CA HIS A 99 6.05 -9.51 1.44
C HIS A 99 6.03 -9.01 -0.01
N PHE A 100 5.70 -7.73 -0.22
CA PHE A 100 5.76 -7.13 -1.54
C PHE A 100 7.18 -7.10 -2.11
N MET A 101 8.19 -6.76 -1.30
CA MET A 101 9.59 -6.69 -1.76
C MET A 101 10.10 -8.05 -2.25
N ILE A 102 9.81 -9.12 -1.51
CA ILE A 102 10.14 -10.50 -1.90
C ILE A 102 9.49 -10.83 -3.25
N MET A 103 8.20 -10.53 -3.40
CA MET A 103 7.47 -10.75 -4.65
C MET A 103 8.03 -9.92 -5.81
N ASN A 104 8.41 -8.66 -5.56
CA ASN A 104 8.95 -7.75 -6.56
C ASN A 104 10.29 -8.24 -7.12
N GLU A 105 11.18 -8.72 -6.26
CA GLU A 105 12.43 -9.34 -6.68
C GLU A 105 12.17 -10.58 -7.54
N TYR A 106 11.32 -11.48 -7.06
CA TYR A 106 10.92 -12.67 -7.79
C TYR A 106 10.34 -12.34 -9.18
N TYR A 107 9.45 -11.35 -9.26
CA TYR A 107 8.82 -10.92 -10.50
C TYR A 107 9.84 -10.37 -11.51
N LYS A 108 10.81 -9.56 -11.04
CA LYS A 108 11.88 -8.99 -11.88
C LYS A 108 12.80 -10.08 -12.44
N HIS A 109 13.26 -11.01 -11.61
CA HIS A 109 14.11 -12.12 -12.04
C HIS A 109 13.43 -12.96 -13.14
N ARG A 110 12.17 -13.35 -12.91
CA ARG A 110 11.40 -14.14 -13.89
C ARG A 110 11.22 -13.39 -15.23
N LYS A 111 11.08 -12.06 -15.19
CA LYS A 111 10.94 -11.23 -16.39
C LYS A 111 12.26 -11.16 -17.17
N GLN A 112 13.40 -11.04 -16.48
CA GLN A 112 14.74 -11.05 -17.08
C GLN A 112 15.04 -12.39 -17.77
N GLU A 113 14.85 -13.52 -17.08
CA GLU A 113 15.05 -14.86 -17.66
C GLU A 113 14.24 -15.08 -18.94
N LYS A 114 12.98 -14.62 -18.97
CA LYS A 114 12.14 -14.71 -20.17
C LYS A 114 12.66 -13.87 -21.33
N GLN A 115 13.23 -12.70 -21.06
CA GLN A 115 13.81 -11.84 -22.10
C GLN A 115 15.10 -12.45 -22.66
N GLU A 116 15.95 -13.02 -21.81
CA GLU A 116 17.19 -13.68 -22.24
C GLU A 116 16.90 -14.91 -23.12
N ARG A 117 15.93 -15.75 -22.73
CA ARG A 117 15.50 -16.90 -23.53
C ARG A 117 14.94 -16.50 -24.90
N LYS A 118 14.34 -15.31 -25.03
CA LYS A 118 13.86 -14.79 -26.32
C LYS A 118 14.98 -14.27 -27.22
N LYS A 119 16.10 -13.83 -26.66
CA LYS A 119 17.27 -13.34 -27.41
C LYS A 119 18.15 -14.48 -27.94
N GLN A 120 18.08 -15.65 -27.31
CA GLN A 120 18.84 -16.85 -27.69
C GLN A 120 18.11 -17.74 -28.71
N LYS A 121 16.88 -17.40 -29.10
CA LYS A 121 16.08 -18.07 -30.13
C LYS A 121 15.95 -17.17 -31.34
#